data_AF-A0A7K2VGY4-F1
#
_entry.id   AF-A0A7K2VGY4-F1
#
_cell.length_a   1.000
_cell.length_b   1.000
_cell.length_c   1.000
_cell.angle_alpha   90.00
_cell.angle_beta   90.00
_cell.angle_gamma   90.00
#
_symmetry.space_group_name_H-M   'P 1'
#
loop_
_entity.id
_entity.type
_entity.pdbx_description
1 polymer ?
#
loop_
_entity_poly.entity_id
_entity_poly.type
_entity_poly.pdbx_seq_one_letter_code
_entity_poly.pdbx_strand_id
1 'polypeptide(L)'
;GEVLDRTDLLVTVSSTAALESLHRRIPTAVLTDLGVREALGNHHFLGSGCLTSWDRLDAGHRPEPDPEWLARQGVAAGDGSYAGAFDAARARIAALLERSGALPPLEPYYTPETAPGYLPGILARHHLGPDGAPLPGSPATRAEAGPVRQIVRRAARGAYRHGVQRVAPVIRRMGEL
;
A
#
# COMPACT_ATOMS: atom_id res chain seq x y z
N GLY A 1 -8.62 -10.34 -4.41
CA GLY A 1 -9.89 -9.96 -3.77
C GLY A 1 -10.94 -11.05 -3.78
N GLU A 2 -11.00 -11.96 -4.77
CA GLU A 2 -12.10 -12.96 -4.89
C GLU A 2 -12.39 -13.77 -3.60
N VAL A 3 -11.38 -14.03 -2.77
CA VAL A 3 -11.59 -14.73 -1.48
C VAL A 3 -12.48 -13.92 -0.54
N LEU A 4 -12.28 -12.60 -0.47
CA LEU A 4 -13.08 -11.71 0.38
C LEU A 4 -14.54 -11.63 -0.08
N ASP A 5 -14.81 -11.78 -1.37
CA ASP A 5 -16.17 -11.73 -1.93
C ASP A 5 -17.07 -12.89 -1.44
N ARG A 6 -16.46 -13.93 -0.86
CA ARG A 6 -17.16 -15.08 -0.26
C ARG A 6 -16.89 -15.22 1.24
N THR A 7 -16.35 -14.18 1.87
CA THR A 7 -15.93 -14.21 3.28
C THR A 7 -17.03 -13.61 4.16
N ASP A 8 -17.50 -14.39 5.14
CA ASP A 8 -18.48 -13.93 6.13
C ASP A 8 -17.84 -13.24 7.34
N LEU A 9 -16.57 -13.55 7.64
CA LEU A 9 -15.78 -12.98 8.72
C LEU A 9 -14.28 -13.07 8.37
N LEU A 10 -13.58 -11.94 8.45
CA LEU A 10 -12.11 -11.93 8.41
C LEU A 10 -11.57 -11.92 9.84
N VAL A 11 -10.67 -12.86 10.16
CA VAL A 11 -9.95 -12.88 11.44
C VAL A 11 -8.45 -12.75 11.18
N THR A 12 -7.78 -11.84 11.89
CA THR A 12 -6.33 -11.64 11.76
C THR A 12 -5.71 -11.08 13.04
N VAL A 13 -4.38 -11.06 13.12
CA VAL A 13 -3.66 -10.27 14.13
C VAL A 13 -3.35 -8.87 13.57
N SER A 14 -2.84 -8.76 12.34
CA SER A 14 -2.39 -7.47 11.80
C SER A 14 -2.29 -7.40 10.28
N SER A 15 -2.98 -8.27 9.55
CA SER A 15 -2.96 -8.24 8.09
C SER A 15 -3.56 -6.95 7.54
N THR A 16 -2.96 -6.39 6.49
CA THR A 16 -3.57 -5.29 5.72
C THR A 16 -4.90 -5.70 5.07
N ALA A 17 -5.14 -7.01 4.93
CA ALA A 17 -6.43 -7.55 4.51
C ALA A 17 -7.59 -7.13 5.43
N ALA A 18 -7.32 -6.77 6.70
CA ALA A 18 -8.33 -6.19 7.59
C ALA A 18 -8.87 -4.86 7.07
N LEU A 19 -8.03 -3.98 6.50
CA LEU A 19 -8.52 -2.73 5.91
C LEU A 19 -9.32 -3.00 4.63
N GLU A 20 -8.92 -4.00 3.82
CA GLU A 20 -9.67 -4.41 2.63
C GLU A 20 -11.04 -5.03 2.99
N SER A 21 -11.12 -5.86 4.04
CA SER A 21 -12.39 -6.44 4.50
C SER A 21 -13.32 -5.38 5.08
N LEU A 22 -12.79 -4.48 5.91
CA LEU A 22 -13.55 -3.34 6.46
C LEU A 22 -14.09 -2.45 5.34
N HIS A 23 -13.28 -2.18 4.31
CA HIS A 23 -13.73 -1.42 3.15
C HIS A 23 -14.90 -2.09 2.42
N ARG A 24 -14.88 -3.42 2.33
CA ARG A 24 -15.96 -4.24 1.75
C ARG A 24 -17.14 -4.47 2.71
N ARG A 25 -17.12 -3.89 3.90
CA ARG A 25 -18.11 -4.10 4.98
C ARG A 25 -18.21 -5.57 5.42
N ILE A 26 -17.14 -6.32 5.29
CA ILE A 26 -17.01 -7.69 5.82
C ILE A 26 -16.70 -7.57 7.33
N PRO A 27 -17.44 -8.28 8.21
CA PRO A 27 -17.11 -8.38 9.62
C PRO A 27 -15.62 -8.71 9.81
N THR A 28 -14.94 -7.96 10.67
CA THR A 28 -13.48 -8.06 10.82
C THR A 28 -13.10 -8.12 12.29
N ALA A 29 -12.39 -9.18 12.66
CA ALA A 29 -11.88 -9.43 14.00
C ALA A 29 -10.36 -9.34 14.03
N VAL A 30 -9.85 -8.52 14.93
CA VAL A 30 -8.42 -8.37 15.20
C VAL A 30 -8.13 -8.99 16.56
N LEU A 31 -7.38 -10.10 16.57
CA LEU A 31 -7.18 -10.93 17.75
C LEU A 31 -6.29 -10.25 18.81
N THR A 32 -6.69 -10.44 20.06
CA THR A 32 -6.07 -9.87 21.26
C THR A 32 -5.50 -10.92 22.20
N ASP A 33 -5.59 -12.21 21.85
CA ASP A 33 -5.19 -13.36 22.65
C ASP A 33 -3.69 -13.35 23.02
N LEU A 34 -2.86 -12.68 22.21
CA LEU A 34 -1.43 -12.45 22.47
C LEU A 34 -1.12 -11.02 22.96
N GLY A 35 -2.15 -10.30 23.41
CA GLY A 35 -2.11 -8.90 23.78
C GLY A 35 -2.15 -7.92 22.60
N VAL A 36 -2.23 -6.63 22.91
CA VAL A 36 -2.13 -5.54 21.92
C VAL A 36 -0.76 -4.90 22.04
N ARG A 37 0.09 -5.05 21.02
CA ARG A 37 1.51 -4.68 21.08
C ARG A 37 2.01 -4.15 19.75
N GLU A 38 2.98 -3.24 19.81
CA GLU A 38 3.61 -2.66 18.62
C GLU A 38 4.21 -3.75 17.71
N ALA A 39 4.96 -4.69 18.30
CA ALA A 39 5.59 -5.80 17.60
C ALA A 39 4.62 -6.74 16.85
N LEU A 40 3.35 -6.79 17.26
CA LEU A 40 2.32 -7.58 16.59
C LEU A 40 1.61 -6.80 15.47
N GLY A 41 1.80 -5.49 15.38
CA GLY A 41 1.10 -4.61 14.43
C GLY A 41 -0.37 -4.35 14.78
N ASN A 42 -0.97 -5.14 15.68
CA ASN A 42 -2.40 -5.04 16.01
C ASN A 42 -2.77 -3.75 16.77
N HIS A 43 -1.79 -3.06 17.36
CA HIS A 43 -1.95 -1.73 17.93
C HIS A 43 -2.47 -0.67 16.94
N HIS A 44 -2.25 -0.86 15.63
CA HIS A 44 -2.82 0.00 14.60
C HIS A 44 -4.35 0.07 14.68
N PHE A 45 -5.00 -1.01 15.12
CA PHE A 45 -6.46 -1.15 15.21
C PHE A 45 -7.03 -0.65 16.54
N LEU A 46 -6.25 0.02 17.39
CA LEU A 46 -6.77 0.66 18.60
C LEU A 46 -7.85 1.68 18.25
N GLY A 47 -8.99 1.58 18.94
CA GLY A 47 -10.18 2.41 18.69
C GLY A 47 -11.00 2.01 17.47
N SER A 48 -10.67 0.92 16.78
CA SER A 48 -11.40 0.48 15.57
C SER A 48 -12.72 -0.23 15.85
N GLY A 49 -13.00 -0.64 17.10
CA GLY A 49 -14.10 -1.56 17.41
C GLY A 49 -13.87 -3.01 16.98
N CYS A 50 -12.78 -3.31 16.25
CA CYS A 50 -12.52 -4.64 15.68
C CYS A 50 -11.74 -5.58 16.61
N LEU A 51 -11.21 -5.08 17.73
CA LEU A 51 -10.38 -5.86 18.66
C LEU A 51 -11.25 -6.85 19.47
N THR A 52 -10.91 -8.13 19.43
CA THR A 52 -11.61 -9.20 20.16
C THR A 52 -10.68 -10.36 20.49
N SER A 53 -11.12 -11.33 21.28
CA SER A 53 -10.42 -12.60 21.52
C SER A 53 -11.16 -13.77 20.87
N TRP A 54 -10.51 -14.94 20.78
CA TRP A 54 -11.18 -16.18 20.36
C TRP A 54 -12.38 -16.52 21.24
N ASP A 55 -12.25 -16.45 22.57
CA ASP A 55 -13.34 -16.75 23.51
C ASP A 55 -14.60 -15.92 23.23
N ARG A 56 -14.43 -14.63 22.86
CA ARG A 56 -15.57 -13.77 22.54
C ARG A 56 -16.18 -14.14 21.19
N LEU A 57 -15.36 -14.44 20.19
CA LEU A 57 -15.84 -14.90 18.88
C LEU A 57 -16.62 -16.22 19.02
N ASP A 58 -16.11 -17.17 19.81
CA ASP A 58 -16.76 -18.45 20.10
C ASP A 58 -18.08 -18.26 20.88
N ALA A 59 -18.15 -17.24 21.75
CA ALA A 59 -19.38 -16.80 22.39
C ALA A 59 -20.36 -16.07 21.44
N GLY A 60 -20.05 -15.98 20.14
CA GLY A 60 -20.90 -15.38 19.12
C GLY A 60 -20.75 -13.87 18.97
N HIS A 61 -19.77 -13.24 19.62
CA HIS A 61 -19.50 -11.82 19.46
C HIS A 61 -19.08 -11.52 18.02
N ARG A 62 -19.69 -10.50 17.42
CA ARG A 62 -19.32 -9.98 16.11
C ARG A 62 -18.82 -8.55 16.29
N PRO A 63 -17.53 -8.27 16.08
CA PRO A 63 -17.01 -6.91 16.21
C PRO A 63 -17.69 -5.96 15.22
N GLU A 64 -18.07 -4.78 15.72
CA GLU A 64 -18.66 -3.71 14.91
C GLU A 64 -17.62 -2.59 14.74
N PRO A 65 -17.20 -2.30 13.50
CA PRO A 65 -16.20 -1.27 13.27
C PRO A 65 -16.70 0.14 13.63
N ASP A 66 -15.86 0.91 14.29
CA ASP A 66 -16.14 2.30 14.62
C ASP A 66 -16.14 3.18 13.35
N PRO A 67 -17.24 3.86 13.01
CA PRO A 67 -17.35 4.61 11.76
C PRO A 67 -16.43 5.83 11.69
N GLU A 68 -16.13 6.48 12.83
CA GLU A 68 -15.20 7.60 12.87
C GLU A 68 -13.76 7.12 12.66
N TRP A 69 -13.41 5.97 13.23
CA TRP A 69 -12.14 5.32 12.99
C TRP A 69 -11.99 4.94 11.51
N LEU A 70 -13.01 4.32 10.91
CA LEU A 70 -13.00 3.97 9.48
C LEU A 70 -12.82 5.20 8.58
N ALA A 71 -13.49 6.30 8.90
CA ALA A 71 -13.34 7.56 8.17
C ALA A 71 -11.91 8.11 8.29
N ARG A 72 -11.33 8.10 9.50
CA ARG A 72 -9.94 8.54 9.72
C ARG A 72 -8.92 7.68 8.99
N GLN A 73 -9.17 6.38 8.84
CA GLN A 73 -8.28 5.47 8.09
C GLN A 73 -8.50 5.52 6.58
N GLY A 74 -9.45 6.33 6.08
CA GLY A 74 -9.80 6.37 4.65
C GLY A 74 -10.43 5.07 4.14
N VAL A 75 -10.97 4.25 5.06
CA VAL A 75 -11.65 2.99 4.75
C VAL A 75 -13.13 3.25 4.43
N ALA A 76 -13.73 4.28 5.02
CA ALA A 76 -15.08 4.71 4.70
C ALA A 76 -15.10 5.66 3.50
N ALA A 77 -15.86 5.31 2.46
CA ALA A 77 -16.23 6.22 1.39
C ALA A 77 -17.47 7.05 1.76
N GLY A 78 -17.72 7.38 3.03
CA GLY A 78 -18.98 8.05 3.43
C GLY A 78 -20.23 7.32 2.88
N ASP A 79 -21.17 8.09 2.32
CA ASP A 79 -22.34 7.67 1.56
C ASP A 79 -22.03 7.22 0.10
N GLY A 80 -20.77 7.31 -0.32
CA GLY A 80 -20.30 6.93 -1.65
C GLY A 80 -20.00 5.44 -1.84
N SER A 81 -19.94 5.02 -3.11
CA SER A 81 -19.46 3.69 -3.49
C SER A 81 -17.94 3.69 -3.72
N TYR A 82 -17.30 2.52 -3.66
CA TYR A 82 -15.87 2.36 -3.99
C TYR A 82 -15.49 2.98 -5.35
N ALA A 83 -16.42 2.96 -6.31
CA ALA A 83 -16.17 3.53 -7.64
C ALA A 83 -15.73 5.00 -7.58
N GLY A 84 -16.34 5.79 -6.69
CA GLY A 84 -16.04 7.23 -6.52
C GLY A 84 -15.00 7.56 -5.45
N ALA A 85 -14.58 6.58 -4.63
CA ALA A 85 -13.73 6.81 -3.46
C ALA A 85 -12.39 7.52 -3.75
N PHE A 86 -11.90 7.43 -4.99
CA PHE A 86 -10.64 8.04 -5.42
C PHE A 86 -10.80 9.20 -6.41
N ASP A 87 -12.01 9.71 -6.62
CA ASP A 87 -12.26 10.78 -7.61
C ASP A 87 -11.47 12.05 -7.32
N ALA A 88 -11.42 12.48 -6.06
CA ALA A 88 -10.64 13.64 -5.66
C ALA A 88 -9.13 13.46 -5.97
N ALA A 89 -8.58 12.29 -5.68
CA ALA A 89 -7.19 11.97 -6.00
C ALA A 89 -6.95 11.93 -7.52
N ARG A 90 -7.85 11.31 -8.29
CA ARG A 90 -7.79 11.27 -9.76
C ARG A 90 -7.84 12.67 -10.37
N ALA A 91 -8.78 13.51 -9.93
CA ALA A 91 -8.90 14.89 -10.39
C ALA A 91 -7.64 15.70 -10.06
N ARG A 92 -7.09 15.54 -8.86
CA ARG A 92 -5.82 16.20 -8.48
C ARG A 92 -4.66 15.76 -9.36
N ILE A 93 -4.53 14.46 -9.64
CA ILE A 93 -3.49 13.93 -10.53
C ILE A 93 -3.66 14.48 -11.95
N ALA A 94 -4.89 14.50 -12.49
CA ALA A 94 -5.17 15.07 -13.81
C ALA A 94 -4.74 16.54 -13.90
N ALA A 95 -5.12 17.36 -12.92
CA ALA A 95 -4.72 18.76 -12.86
C ALA A 95 -3.20 18.96 -12.75
N LEU A 96 -2.49 18.07 -12.06
CA LEU A 96 -1.02 18.10 -11.98
C LEU A 96 -0.35 17.71 -13.30
N LEU A 97 -0.97 16.82 -14.09
CA LEU A 97 -0.47 16.40 -15.40
C LEU A 97 -0.72 17.44 -16.49
N GLU A 98 -1.78 18.24 -16.37
CA GLU A 98 -2.12 19.32 -17.31
C GLU A 98 -1.32 20.60 -17.07
N ARG A 99 -0.74 20.77 -15.88
CA ARG A 99 0.11 21.93 -15.56
C ARG A 99 1.34 21.96 -16.46
N SER A 100 1.59 23.13 -17.06
CA SER A 100 2.87 23.46 -17.65
C SER A 100 3.87 23.89 -16.57
N GLY A 101 5.15 23.52 -16.75
CA GLY A 101 6.23 23.85 -15.81
C GLY A 101 6.61 22.72 -14.85
N ALA A 102 7.71 22.93 -14.11
CA ALA A 102 8.20 21.95 -13.16
C ALA A 102 7.26 21.85 -11.95
N LEU A 103 7.06 20.62 -11.46
CA LEU A 103 6.45 20.39 -10.15
C LEU A 103 7.46 20.78 -9.06
N PRO A 104 6.98 21.25 -7.89
CA PRO A 104 7.87 21.46 -6.76
C PRO A 104 8.61 20.15 -6.41
N PRO A 105 9.85 20.24 -5.93
CA PRO A 105 10.57 19.07 -5.44
C PRO A 105 9.77 18.40 -4.31
N LEU A 106 9.94 17.09 -4.17
CA LEU A 106 9.38 16.38 -3.03
C LEU A 106 10.07 16.88 -1.75
N GLU A 107 9.30 17.07 -0.69
CA GLU A 107 9.78 17.32 0.66
C GLU A 107 9.61 16.02 1.47
N PRO A 108 10.66 15.19 1.60
CA PRO A 108 10.56 13.95 2.36
C PRO A 108 10.42 14.26 3.85
N TYR A 109 9.66 13.41 4.56
CA TYR A 109 9.51 13.53 6.01
C TYR A 109 10.84 13.35 6.77
N TYR A 110 11.67 12.41 6.30
CA TYR A 110 13.01 12.18 6.85
C TYR A 110 14.03 13.06 6.13
N THR A 111 14.58 14.03 6.86
CA THR A 111 15.63 14.94 6.41
C THR A 111 16.86 14.79 7.30
N PRO A 112 18.03 15.35 6.92
CA PRO A 112 19.18 15.40 7.81
C PRO A 112 18.86 16.06 9.16
N GLU A 113 17.94 17.02 9.19
CA GLU A 113 17.50 17.72 10.39
C GLU A 113 16.54 16.87 11.24
N THR A 114 15.54 16.23 10.62
CA THR A 114 14.50 15.49 11.36
C THR A 114 14.90 14.05 11.70
N ALA A 115 15.86 13.48 10.97
CA ALA A 115 16.26 12.08 11.10
C ALA A 115 17.78 11.84 10.94
N PRO A 116 18.67 12.60 11.59
CA PRO A 116 20.12 12.51 11.39
C PRO A 116 20.70 11.12 11.70
N GLY A 117 20.14 10.41 12.68
CA GLY A 117 20.58 9.06 13.05
C GLY A 117 20.00 7.94 12.18
N TYR A 118 18.92 8.20 11.44
CA TYR A 118 18.19 7.17 10.71
C TYR A 118 18.37 7.28 9.19
N LEU A 119 18.32 8.51 8.66
CA LEU A 119 18.39 8.80 7.24
C LEU A 119 19.67 8.26 6.56
N PRO A 120 20.89 8.44 7.11
CA PRO A 120 22.10 7.91 6.49
C PRO A 120 22.06 6.39 6.30
N GLY A 121 21.51 5.65 7.27
CA GLY A 121 21.39 4.20 7.20
C GLY A 121 20.39 3.73 6.14
N ILE A 122 19.28 4.46 5.94
CA ILE A 122 18.33 4.18 4.85
C ILE A 122 18.99 4.45 3.49
N LEU A 123 19.58 5.63 3.32
CA LEU A 123 20.19 6.04 2.07
C LEU A 123 21.33 5.10 1.67
N ALA A 124 22.16 4.67 2.63
CA ALA A 124 23.25 3.73 2.38
C ALA A 124 22.77 2.36 1.85
N ARG A 125 21.60 1.87 2.30
CA ARG A 125 20.97 0.63 1.75
C ARG A 125 20.59 0.79 0.28
N HIS A 126 20.39 2.03 -0.17
CA HIS A 126 20.14 2.40 -1.55
C HIS A 126 21.39 2.93 -2.27
N HIS A 127 22.57 2.77 -1.66
CA HIS A 127 23.85 3.23 -2.16
C HIS A 127 23.96 4.75 -2.35
N LEU A 128 23.29 5.51 -1.48
CA LEU A 128 23.31 6.98 -1.46
C LEU A 128 23.92 7.49 -0.15
N GLY A 129 24.69 8.56 -0.25
CA GLY A 129 25.18 9.35 0.87
C GLY A 129 24.10 10.29 1.42
N PRO A 130 24.32 10.89 2.60
CA PRO A 130 23.37 11.84 3.21
C PRO A 130 23.05 13.08 2.37
N ASP A 131 23.97 13.44 1.47
CA ASP A 131 23.85 14.51 0.46
C ASP A 131 23.13 14.04 -0.82
N GLY A 132 22.71 12.77 -0.88
CA GLY A 132 22.12 12.14 -2.05
C GLY A 132 23.13 11.70 -3.11
N ALA A 133 24.44 11.87 -2.88
CA ALA A 133 25.46 11.44 -3.83
C ALA A 133 25.63 9.90 -3.81
N PRO A 134 25.97 9.24 -4.93
CA PRO A 134 26.24 7.81 -4.93
C PRO A 134 27.45 7.46 -4.05
N LEU A 135 27.35 6.41 -3.23
CA LEU A 135 28.46 5.94 -2.41
C LEU A 135 29.52 5.20 -3.27
N PRO A 136 30.79 5.14 -2.85
CA PRO A 136 31.81 4.35 -3.53
C PRO A 136 31.39 2.88 -3.69
N GLY A 137 31.55 2.32 -4.89
CA GLY A 137 31.12 0.95 -5.19
C GLY A 137 29.62 0.80 -5.46
N SER A 138 28.85 1.89 -5.47
CA SER A 138 27.49 1.87 -6.04
C SER A 138 27.54 1.33 -7.46
N PRO A 139 26.64 0.41 -7.88
CA PRO A 139 26.50 0.08 -9.28
C PRO A 139 26.26 1.40 -10.00
N ALA A 140 27.16 1.76 -10.93
CA ALA A 140 27.21 3.09 -11.54
C ALA A 140 25.78 3.57 -11.78
N THR A 141 25.38 4.63 -11.06
CA THR A 141 24.08 5.28 -11.24
C THR A 141 23.92 5.43 -12.72
N ARG A 142 22.97 4.66 -13.27
CA ARG A 142 22.76 4.51 -14.70
C ARG A 142 22.83 5.91 -15.30
N ALA A 143 23.89 6.16 -16.08
CA ALA A 143 24.05 7.39 -16.84
C ALA A 143 22.68 7.75 -17.42
N GLU A 144 22.29 9.02 -17.29
CA GLU A 144 20.97 9.56 -17.61
C GLU A 144 20.25 8.68 -18.61
N ALA A 145 19.14 8.06 -18.18
CA ALA A 145 18.45 7.07 -19.00
C ALA A 145 18.10 7.69 -20.36
N GLY A 146 18.93 7.40 -21.37
CA GLY A 146 18.81 7.99 -22.69
C GLY A 146 17.41 7.76 -23.27
N PRO A 147 16.99 8.59 -24.24
CA PRO A 147 15.61 8.66 -24.75
C PRO A 147 15.03 7.27 -25.10
N VAL A 148 15.87 6.35 -25.57
CA VAL A 148 15.55 4.96 -25.88
C VAL A 148 14.94 4.21 -24.68
N ARG A 149 15.48 4.36 -23.47
CA ARG A 149 14.99 3.61 -22.30
C ARG A 149 13.69 4.19 -21.73
N GLN A 150 13.44 5.48 -21.90
CA GLN A 150 12.14 6.08 -21.57
C GLN A 150 11.03 5.56 -22.50
N ILE A 151 11.32 5.39 -23.79
CA ILE A 151 10.40 4.81 -24.78
C ILE A 151 10.07 3.35 -24.40
N VAL A 152 11.09 2.54 -24.06
CA VAL A 152 10.89 1.15 -23.61
C VAL A 152 10.04 1.08 -22.34
N ARG A 153 10.24 1.99 -21.38
CA ARG A 153 9.46 2.02 -20.13
C ARG A 153 8.00 2.45 -20.36
N ARG A 154 7.73 3.32 -21.34
CA ARG A 154 6.36 3.68 -21.77
C ARG A 154 5.68 2.52 -22.50
N ALA A 155 6.38 1.82 -23.39
CA ALA A 155 5.87 0.64 -24.07
C ALA A 155 5.59 -0.52 -23.09
N ALA A 156 6.48 -0.75 -22.12
CA ALA A 156 6.30 -1.77 -21.09
C ALA A 156 5.10 -1.47 -20.17
N ARG A 157 4.84 -0.20 -19.85
CA ARG A 157 3.62 0.20 -19.10
C ARG A 157 2.33 0.01 -19.91
N GLY A 158 2.38 0.18 -21.23
CA GLY A 158 1.26 -0.12 -22.13
C GLY A 158 0.98 -1.63 -22.24
N ALA A 159 2.04 -2.43 -22.35
CA ALA A 159 1.95 -3.89 -22.34
C ALA A 159 1.45 -4.44 -21.01
N TYR A 160 1.82 -3.84 -19.87
CA TYR A 160 1.32 -4.26 -18.54
C TYR A 160 -0.18 -3.99 -18.35
N ARG A 161 -0.72 -2.91 -18.94
CA ARG A 161 -2.17 -2.62 -18.92
C ARG A 161 -2.99 -3.52 -19.86
N HIS A 162 -2.38 -4.14 -20.87
CA HIS A 162 -3.08 -5.00 -21.84
C HIS A 162 -2.69 -6.49 -21.78
N GLY A 163 -1.65 -6.87 -21.03
CA GLY A 163 -1.04 -8.20 -21.07
C GLY A 163 -1.60 -9.23 -20.07
N VAL A 164 -2.45 -8.84 -19.12
CA VAL A 164 -2.96 -9.76 -18.08
C VAL A 164 -3.90 -10.84 -18.65
N GLN A 165 -4.40 -10.70 -19.87
CA GLN A 165 -5.25 -11.73 -20.50
C GLN A 165 -4.54 -12.64 -21.52
N ARG A 166 -3.27 -12.40 -21.89
CA ARG A 166 -2.58 -13.20 -22.94
C ARG A 166 -1.25 -13.84 -22.56
N VAL A 167 -0.65 -13.51 -21.41
CA VAL A 167 0.69 -14.01 -21.06
C VAL A 167 0.67 -15.34 -20.30
N ALA A 168 -0.40 -15.64 -19.55
CA ALA A 168 -0.51 -16.87 -18.76
C ALA A 168 -0.40 -18.19 -19.59
N PRO A 169 -0.97 -18.31 -20.81
CA PRO A 169 -0.88 -19.56 -21.59
C PRO A 169 0.49 -19.79 -22.24
N VAL A 170 1.30 -18.75 -22.43
CA VAL A 170 2.61 -18.84 -23.09
C VAL A 170 3.68 -19.33 -22.11
N ILE A 171 3.58 -18.94 -20.84
CA ILE A 171 4.48 -19.40 -19.77
C ILE A 171 4.29 -20.90 -19.50
N ARG A 172 3.06 -21.44 -19.58
CA ARG A 172 2.84 -22.91 -19.47
C ARG A 172 3.48 -23.70 -20.61
N ARG A 173 3.51 -23.16 -21.83
CA ARG A 173 4.08 -23.84 -23.00
C ARG A 173 5.61 -23.88 -23.02
N MET A 174 6.28 -23.01 -22.25
CA MET A 174 7.75 -23.02 -22.11
C MET A 174 8.23 -23.83 -20.90
N GLY A 175 7.33 -24.39 -20.08
CA GLY A 175 7.66 -25.24 -18.94
C GLY A 175 7.59 -26.75 -19.21
N GLU A 176 7.29 -27.17 -20.44
CA GLU A 176 7.25 -28.59 -20.86
C GLU A 176 8.33 -28.93 -21.91
N LEU A 177 9.41 -28.14 -21.99
CA LEU A 177 10.67 -28.49 -22.65
C LEU A 177 11.82 -28.38 -21.65
#